data_AF-A0AAV0VWQ5-F1
#
_entry.id   AF-A0AAV0VWQ5-F1
#
_cell.length_a   1.000
_cell.length_b   1.000
_cell.length_c   1.000
_cell.angle_alpha   90.00
_cell.angle_beta   90.00
_cell.angle_gamma   90.00
#
_symmetry.space_group_name_H-M   'P 1'
#
loop_
_entity.id
_entity.type
_entity.pdbx_description
1 polymer ?
#
loop_
_entity_poly.entity_id
_entity_poly.type
_entity_poly.pdbx_seq_one_letter_code
_entity_poly.pdbx_strand_id
1 'polypeptide(L)'
;MKNIFNDKKLIDFWLIVQNDQNKLAEKALRHLIPFCTTYRCEQAFSTYCYMKHKYRNRLNIDADLRVIISSMQPDLDEIMNRTERINLSHKV
;
A
#
# COMPACT_ATOMS: atom_id res chain seq x y z
N MET A 1 26.06 4.44 16.78
CA MET A 1 25.53 4.61 15.41
C MET A 1 25.98 3.52 14.43
N LYS A 2 27.27 3.16 14.34
CA LYS A 2 27.75 2.13 13.38
C LYS A 2 27.05 0.76 13.48
N ASN A 3 26.78 0.27 14.69
CA ASN A 3 26.10 -1.03 14.86
C ASN A 3 24.65 -0.98 14.36
N ILE A 4 23.90 0.08 14.69
CA ILE A 4 22.51 0.28 14.23
C ILE A 4 22.43 0.35 12.70
N PHE A 5 23.44 0.94 12.05
CA PHE A 5 23.51 1.03 10.60
C PHE A 5 23.65 -0.34 9.93
N ASN A 6 24.44 -1.24 10.52
CA ASN A 6 24.65 -2.59 9.98
C ASN A 6 23.50 -3.55 10.31
N ASP A 7 22.83 -3.33 11.44
CA ASP A 7 21.81 -4.26 11.96
C ASP A 7 20.39 -3.95 11.47
N LYS A 8 20.13 -2.74 10.97
CA LYS A 8 18.79 -2.31 10.53
C LYS A 8 18.74 -2.07 9.03
N LYS A 9 17.52 -2.13 8.48
CA LYS A 9 17.29 -1.66 7.10
C LYS A 9 17.64 -0.18 7.02
N LEU A 10 18.15 0.22 5.86
CA LEU A 10 18.67 1.55 5.62
C LEU A 10 17.63 2.65 5.91
N ILE A 11 16.36 2.44 5.54
CA ILE A 11 15.25 3.36 5.84
C ILE A 11 15.01 3.48 7.34
N ASP A 12 14.96 2.36 8.05
CA ASP A 12 14.72 2.32 9.50
C ASP A 12 15.85 3.01 10.27
N PHE A 13 17.10 2.87 9.79
CA PHE A 13 18.24 3.60 10.33
C PHE A 13 18.05 5.12 10.21
N TRP A 14 17.68 5.63 9.04
CA TRP A 14 17.51 7.07 8.84
C TRP A 14 16.29 7.65 9.56
N LEU A 15 15.23 6.86 9.73
CA LEU A 15 14.09 7.23 10.58
C LEU A 15 14.50 7.40 12.05
N ILE A 16 15.41 6.55 12.56
CA ILE A 16 15.96 6.69 13.91
C ILE A 16 16.85 7.94 14.01
N VAL A 17 17.73 8.15 13.02
CA VAL A 17 18.61 9.33 12.97
C VAL A 17 17.83 10.64 12.84
N GLN A 18 16.61 10.61 12.31
CA GLN A 18 15.77 11.80 12.17
C GLN A 18 15.46 12.48 13.51
N ASN A 19 15.35 11.70 14.59
CA ASN A 19 15.10 12.22 15.94
C ASN A 19 16.26 13.08 16.45
N ASP A 20 17.50 12.73 16.08
CA ASP A 20 18.71 13.42 16.54
C ASP A 20 19.21 14.47 15.53
N GLN A 21 19.04 14.20 14.22
CA GLN A 21 19.63 14.97 13.11
C GLN A 21 18.67 15.07 11.92
N ASN A 22 17.55 15.78 12.12
CA ASN A 22 16.44 15.86 11.17
C ASN A 22 16.85 16.26 9.75
N LYS A 23 17.67 17.32 9.57
CA LYS A 23 18.09 17.80 8.24
C LYS A 23 18.92 16.77 7.44
N LEU A 24 19.77 16.01 8.13
CA LEU A 24 20.62 15.00 7.49
C LEU A 24 19.78 13.78 7.10
N ALA A 25 18.94 13.31 8.04
CA ALA A 25 18.03 12.21 7.80
C ALA A 25 17.04 12.52 6.68
N GLU A 26 16.48 13.74 6.62
CA GLU A 26 15.58 14.16 5.56
C GLU A 26 16.24 14.05 4.17
N LYS A 27 17.49 14.50 4.04
CA LYS A 27 18.21 14.40 2.77
C LYS A 27 18.44 12.95 2.36
N ALA A 28 18.80 12.08 3.31
CA ALA A 28 18.99 10.66 3.02
C ALA A 28 17.67 9.96 2.68
N LEU A 29 16.62 10.18 3.48
CA LEU A 29 15.28 9.63 3.28
C LEU A 29 14.69 10.08 1.93
N ARG A 30 14.90 11.33 1.49
CA ARG A 30 14.47 11.78 0.15
C ARG A 30 15.06 10.96 -1.00
N HIS A 31 16.24 10.39 -0.84
CA HIS A 31 16.87 9.54 -1.87
C HIS A 31 16.54 8.06 -1.66
N LEU A 32 16.39 7.63 -0.41
CA LEU A 32 16.17 6.23 -0.01
C LEU A 32 14.73 5.79 0.04
N ILE A 33 13.83 6.75 0.11
CA ILE A 33 12.44 6.58 -0.28
C ILE A 33 12.46 6.94 -1.77
N PRO A 34 12.91 6.05 -2.69
CA PRO A 34 12.63 6.30 -4.09
C PRO A 34 11.12 6.44 -4.15
N PHE A 35 10.67 7.48 -4.85
CA PHE A 35 9.28 7.77 -5.17
C PHE A 35 8.39 6.57 -4.77
N CYS A 36 7.78 6.62 -3.59
CA CYS A 36 6.70 5.70 -3.24
C CYS A 36 5.57 5.76 -4.29
N THR A 37 5.69 6.64 -5.27
CA THR A 37 4.91 6.80 -6.48
C THR A 37 5.52 6.20 -7.74
N THR A 38 6.81 5.99 -8.00
CA THR A 38 7.20 5.56 -9.37
C THR A 38 6.91 4.09 -9.60
N TYR A 39 7.53 3.17 -8.85
CA TYR A 39 7.23 1.75 -9.00
C TYR A 39 5.77 1.41 -8.63
N ARG A 40 5.25 1.99 -7.55
CA ARG A 40 3.86 1.76 -7.13
C ARG A 40 2.86 2.44 -8.05
N CYS A 41 3.10 3.64 -8.58
CA CYS A 41 2.21 4.21 -9.60
C CYS A 41 2.36 3.51 -10.95
N GLU A 42 3.55 3.04 -11.32
CA GLU A 42 3.73 2.18 -12.50
C GLU A 42 2.94 0.87 -12.33
N GLN A 43 3.09 0.19 -11.19
CA GLN A 43 2.32 -1.01 -10.86
C GLN A 43 0.81 -0.73 -10.83
N ALA A 44 0.38 0.37 -10.20
CA ALA A 44 -1.01 0.82 -10.16
C ALA A 44 -1.54 1.09 -11.56
N PHE A 45 -0.77 1.77 -12.40
CA PHE A 45 -1.13 2.13 -13.76
C PHE A 45 -1.20 0.92 -14.66
N SER A 46 -0.23 0.01 -14.59
CA SER A 46 -0.27 -1.28 -15.30
C SER A 46 -1.49 -2.10 -14.87
N THR A 47 -1.80 -2.14 -13.57
CA THR A 47 -2.97 -2.84 -13.05
C THR A 47 -4.28 -2.21 -13.55
N TYR A 48 -4.38 -0.89 -13.49
CA TYR A 48 -5.52 -0.14 -14.03
C TYR A 48 -5.74 -0.42 -15.51
N CYS A 49 -4.66 -0.35 -16.31
CA CYS A 49 -4.71 -0.68 -17.73
C CYS A 49 -5.18 -2.11 -17.95
N TYR A 50 -4.65 -3.09 -17.21
CA TYR A 50 -5.09 -4.48 -17.30
C TYR A 50 -6.59 -4.65 -16.97
N MET A 51 -7.08 -4.04 -15.89
CA MET A 51 -8.48 -4.12 -15.47
C MET A 51 -9.43 -3.50 -16.50
N LYS A 52 -9.07 -2.32 -17.02
CA LYS A 52 -9.86 -1.58 -18.03
C LYS A 52 -10.05 -2.39 -19.32
N HIS A 53 -9.05 -3.15 -19.73
CA HIS A 53 -9.12 -3.93 -20.97
C HIS A 53 -9.76 -5.31 -20.77
N LYS A 54 -9.62 -5.93 -19.59
CA LYS A 54 -10.10 -7.31 -19.33
C LYS A 54 -11.53 -7.39 -18.76
N TYR A 55 -11.99 -6.40 -17.99
CA TYR A 55 -13.26 -6.48 -17.24
C TYR A 55 -14.27 -5.38 -17.62
N ARG A 56 -14.44 -5.16 -18.93
CA ARG A 56 -15.13 -3.99 -19.51
C ARG A 56 -16.52 -3.61 -18.96
N ASN A 57 -17.21 -4.45 -18.17
CA ASN A 57 -18.56 -4.16 -17.65
C ASN A 57 -18.87 -4.71 -16.24
N ARG A 58 -17.89 -5.20 -15.45
CA ARG A 58 -18.19 -5.91 -14.17
C ARG A 58 -17.45 -5.41 -12.93
N LEU A 59 -16.52 -4.47 -13.05
CA LEU A 59 -15.68 -4.03 -11.93
C LEU A 59 -15.84 -2.53 -11.67
N ASN A 60 -15.85 -2.17 -10.38
CA ASN A 60 -15.71 -0.79 -9.96
C ASN A 60 -14.22 -0.50 -9.85
N ILE A 61 -13.69 0.09 -10.92
CA ILE A 61 -12.26 0.28 -11.13
C ILE A 61 -11.59 0.93 -9.90
N ASP A 62 -12.22 1.91 -9.25
CA ASP A 62 -11.61 2.61 -8.12
C ASP A 62 -11.54 1.74 -6.86
N ALA A 63 -12.61 1.01 -6.55
CA ALA A 63 -12.66 0.13 -5.38
C ALA A 63 -11.72 -1.07 -5.56
N ASP A 64 -11.78 -1.71 -6.72
CA ASP A 64 -11.03 -2.93 -7.00
C ASP A 64 -9.53 -2.64 -7.16
N LEU A 65 -9.17 -1.52 -7.78
CA LEU A 65 -7.78 -1.10 -7.91
C LEU A 65 -7.14 -0.80 -6.54
N ARG A 66 -7.90 -0.15 -5.63
CA ARG A 66 -7.44 0.11 -4.25
C ARG A 66 -7.11 -1.19 -3.52
N VAL A 67 -7.96 -2.21 -3.64
CA VAL A 67 -7.73 -3.52 -3.02
C VAL A 67 -6.47 -4.18 -3.58
N ILE A 68 -6.28 -4.16 -4.91
CA ILE A 68 -5.15 -4.84 -5.56
C ILE A 68 -3.80 -4.17 -5.28
N ILE A 69 -3.74 -2.84 -5.22
CA ILE A 69 -2.49 -2.11 -4.94
C ILE A 69 -2.15 -2.14 -3.45
N SER A 70 -3.17 -2.29 -2.59
CA SER A 70 -2.96 -2.34 -1.15
C SER A 70 -2.09 -3.53 -0.76
N SER A 71 -1.06 -3.24 0.03
CA SER A 71 -0.30 -4.28 0.74
C SER A 71 -0.99 -4.73 2.04
N MET A 72 -2.11 -4.12 2.39
CA MET A 72 -2.89 -4.47 3.59
C MET A 72 -3.61 -5.79 3.34
N GLN A 73 -3.42 -6.75 4.23
CA GLN A 73 -4.17 -7.99 4.17
C GLN A 73 -5.64 -7.71 4.50
N PRO A 74 -6.58 -8.28 3.74
CA PRO A 74 -7.99 -8.16 4.07
C PRO A 74 -8.28 -8.88 5.40
N ASP A 75 -9.00 -8.21 6.29
CA ASP A 75 -9.55 -8.85 7.49
C ASP A 75 -10.71 -9.75 7.07
N LEU A 76 -10.42 -11.03 6.91
CA LEU A 76 -11.39 -12.01 6.43
C LEU A 76 -12.55 -12.20 7.42
N ASP A 77 -12.26 -12.13 8.72
CA ASP A 77 -13.27 -12.30 9.76
C ASP A 77 -14.25 -11.12 9.76
N GLU A 78 -13.75 -9.87 9.62
CA GLU A 78 -14.61 -8.70 9.47
C GLU A 78 -15.49 -8.79 8.21
N ILE A 79 -14.89 -9.19 7.08
CA ILE A 79 -15.59 -9.30 5.80
C ILE A 79 -16.71 -10.36 5.88
N MET A 80 -16.41 -11.54 6.44
CA MET A 80 -17.39 -12.61 6.60
C MET A 80 -18.58 -12.16 7.45
N ASN A 81 -18.32 -11.51 8.60
CA ASN A 81 -19.35 -11.00 9.49
C ASN A 81 -20.22 -9.89 8.85
N ARG A 82 -19.66 -9.05 7.97
CA ARG A 82 -20.45 -8.05 7.21
C ARG A 82 -21.32 -8.68 6.13
N THR A 83 -20.83 -9.72 5.45
CA THR A 83 -21.51 -10.30 4.29
C THR A 83 -22.78 -11.07 4.69
N GLU A 84 -22.80 -11.67 5.89
CA GLU A 84 -24.02 -12.27 6.47
C GLU A 84 -25.16 -11.24 6.64
N ARG A 85 -24.83 -9.96 6.86
CA ARG A 85 -25.84 -8.89 7.02
C ARG A 85 -26.44 -8.43 5.69
N ILE A 86 -25.73 -8.59 4.57
CA ILE A 86 -26.17 -8.11 3.25
C ILE A 86 -27.19 -9.09 2.63
N ASN A 87 -27.06 -10.39 2.90
CA ASN A 87 -27.95 -11.42 2.37
C ASN A 87 -29.30 -11.54 3.14
N LEU A 88 -29.48 -10.79 4.23
CA LEU A 88 -30.73 -10.78 5.00
C LEU A 88 -31.81 -9.86 4.42
N SER A 89 -31.48 -9.00 3.45
CA SER A 89 -32.42 -8.04 2.86
C SER A 89 -33.33 -8.62 1.77
N HIS A 90 -33.11 -9.86 1.32
CA HIS A 90 -33.96 -10.57 0.35
C HIS A 90 -34.65 -11.80 0.97
N LYS A 91 -35.28 -11.61 2.12
CA LYS A 91 -36.25 -12.55 2.69
C LYS A 91 -37.61 -11.87 2.86
N VAL A 92 -38.28 -11.59 1.75
CA VAL A 92 -39.75 -11.50 1.63
C VAL A 92 -40.14 -12.00 0.25
#